data_AF-A0A5F0RD30-F1
#
_entry.id   AF-A0A5F0RD30-F1
#
_cell.length_a   1.000
_cell.length_b   1.000
_cell.length_c   1.000
_cell.angle_alpha   90.00
_cell.angle_beta   90.00
_cell.angle_gamma   90.00
#
_symmetry.space_group_name_H-M   'P 1'
#
loop_
_entity.id
_entity.type
_entity.pdbx_description
1 polymer ?
#
loop_
_entity_poly.entity_id
_entity_poly.type
_entity_poly.pdbx_seq_one_letter_code
_entity_poly.pdbx_strand_id
1 'polypeptide(L)'
;MLTIILFGAGWKGDVWALESYSPVIKAPDRTFRLLKSSGGAPIFEDAEFDVFEYQLGDEIYLVGCHGNKPSDDVIMSHIQHGDPKPKPYKTL
;
A
#
# COMPACT_ATOMS: atom_id res chain seq x y z
N MET A 1 2.63 11.28 8.18
CA MET A 1 1.57 10.31 7.81
C MET A 1 2.21 9.28 6.91
N LEU A 2 2.23 8.02 7.36
CA LEU A 2 2.80 6.91 6.61
C LEU A 2 1.81 6.51 5.49
N THR A 3 2.31 6.20 4.31
CA THR A 3 1.49 5.75 3.18
C THR A 3 1.93 4.38 2.69
N ILE A 4 0.99 3.60 2.20
CA ILE A 4 1.23 2.32 1.52
C ILE A 4 0.54 2.32 0.17
N ILE A 5 1.19 1.70 -0.82
CA ILE A 5 0.66 1.49 -2.16
C ILE A 5 0.05 0.09 -2.21
N LEU A 6 -1.22 -0.04 -2.61
CA LEU A 6 -1.96 -1.30 -2.52
C LEU A 6 -2.24 -1.91 -3.90
N PHE A 7 -1.99 -3.20 -4.05
CA PHE A 7 -2.29 -3.96 -5.25
C PHE A 7 -3.06 -5.26 -4.93
N GLY A 8 -4.05 -5.59 -5.74
CA GLY A 8 -4.90 -6.77 -5.54
C GLY A 8 -6.16 -6.46 -4.71
N ALA A 9 -7.08 -7.43 -4.60
CA ALA A 9 -8.37 -7.26 -3.91
C ALA A 9 -9.14 -5.98 -4.34
N GLY A 10 -9.16 -5.70 -5.65
CA GLY A 10 -9.81 -4.49 -6.20
C GLY A 10 -8.98 -3.21 -6.14
N TRP A 11 -7.80 -3.22 -5.51
CA TRP A 11 -6.83 -2.13 -5.49
C TRP A 11 -5.85 -2.23 -6.66
N LYS A 12 -5.54 -1.09 -7.29
CA LYS A 12 -4.72 -1.00 -8.51
C LYS A 12 -3.65 0.08 -8.35
N GLY A 13 -2.88 0.00 -7.27
CA GLY A 13 -1.84 0.97 -6.93
C GLY A 13 -2.39 2.20 -6.20
N ASP A 14 -3.57 2.10 -5.59
CA ASP A 14 -4.13 3.17 -4.78
C ASP A 14 -3.23 3.43 -3.56
N VAL A 15 -3.11 4.70 -3.21
CA VAL A 15 -2.31 5.14 -2.07
C VAL A 15 -3.22 5.29 -0.86
N TRP A 16 -2.92 4.53 0.19
CA TRP A 16 -3.65 4.57 1.44
C TRP A 16 -2.84 5.22 2.55
N ALA A 17 -3.48 6.13 3.29
CA ALA A 17 -2.93 6.76 4.47
C ALA A 17 -3.09 5.84 5.68
N LEU A 18 -1.99 5.46 6.31
CA LEU A 18 -2.00 4.71 7.55
C LEU A 18 -2.13 5.70 8.71
N GLU A 19 -3.36 5.87 9.21
CA GLU A 19 -3.61 6.66 10.40
C GLU A 19 -3.21 5.92 11.70
N SER A 20 -2.99 6.69 12.76
CA SER A 20 -2.54 6.27 14.10
C SER A 20 -3.41 5.18 14.77
N TYR A 21 -4.62 4.96 14.29
CA TYR A 21 -5.57 3.96 14.80
C TYR A 21 -5.50 2.61 14.08
N SER A 22 -4.70 2.48 13.02
CA SER A 22 -4.48 1.17 12.39
C SER A 22 -3.34 0.46 13.14
N PRO A 23 -3.62 -0.54 13.99
CA PRO A 23 -2.55 -1.33 14.52
C PRO A 23 -1.95 -2.09 13.32
N VAL A 24 -0.63 -2.20 13.30
CA VAL A 24 0.10 -3.23 12.53
C VAL A 24 0.39 -2.90 11.06
N ILE A 25 1.19 -1.87 10.80
CA ILE A 25 2.29 -2.04 9.83
C ILE A 25 3.60 -1.73 10.55
N LYS A 26 4.13 -2.77 11.21
CA LYS A 26 5.57 -2.86 11.49
C LYS A 26 6.14 -3.57 10.26
N ALA A 27 6.79 -2.83 9.37
CA ALA A 27 7.54 -3.37 8.24
C ALA A 27 8.50 -4.51 8.66
N PRO A 28 9.03 -5.31 7.73
CA PRO A 28 8.40 -6.04 6.64
C PRO A 28 8.43 -7.55 6.97
N ASP A 29 7.29 -8.14 7.34
CA ASP A 29 7.05 -9.60 7.51
C ASP A 29 5.61 -9.83 7.99
N ARG A 30 4.72 -8.86 7.76
CA ARG A 30 3.40 -8.84 8.38
C ARG A 30 2.33 -8.58 7.37
N THR A 31 1.32 -9.40 7.54
CA THR A 31 0.10 -9.40 6.81
C THR A 31 -0.91 -8.54 7.57
N PHE A 32 -1.58 -7.60 6.90
CA PHE A 32 -2.55 -6.69 7.52
C PHE A 32 -3.88 -6.68 6.77
N ARG A 33 -4.95 -6.37 7.50
CA ARG A 33 -6.32 -6.32 6.97
C ARG A 33 -6.74 -4.88 6.75
N LEU A 34 -7.25 -4.58 5.56
CA LEU A 34 -7.83 -3.28 5.24
C LEU A 34 -9.32 -3.37 5.03
N LEU A 35 -10.02 -2.33 5.48
CA LEU A 35 -11.44 -2.16 5.25
C LEU A 35 -11.68 -0.99 4.31
N LYS A 36 -12.23 -1.26 3.12
CA LYS A 36 -12.62 -0.20 2.17
C LYS A 36 -14.07 0.23 2.47
N SER A 37 -14.28 1.46 2.94
CA SER A 37 -15.62 2.03 3.04
C SER A 37 -15.94 2.83 1.78
N SER A 38 -16.83 2.31 0.94
CA SER A 38 -17.44 3.07 -0.17
C SER A 38 -18.75 3.69 0.30
N GLY A 39 -18.86 5.02 0.23
CA GLY A 39 -20.00 5.79 0.73
C GLY A 39 -21.35 5.28 0.26
N GLY A 40 -22.12 4.71 1.20
CA GLY A 40 -23.51 4.27 1.00
C GLY A 40 -23.85 3.05 1.86
N ALA A 41 -22.99 2.03 1.83
CA ALA A 41 -23.02 0.88 2.73
C ALA A 41 -21.60 0.29 2.79
N PRO A 42 -21.03 0.02 3.97
CA PRO A 42 -19.73 -0.63 4.06
C PRO A 42 -19.86 -2.06 3.50
N ILE A 43 -19.33 -2.27 2.29
CA ILE A 43 -19.03 -3.61 1.81
C ILE A 43 -17.70 -3.97 2.45
N PHE A 44 -17.76 -4.80 3.48
CA PHE A 44 -16.59 -5.28 4.20
C PHE A 44 -15.89 -6.32 3.34
N GLU A 45 -14.89 -5.92 2.56
CA GLU A 45 -13.89 -6.86 2.04
C GLU A 45 -12.67 -6.78 2.95
N ASP A 46 -12.56 -7.74 3.86
CA ASP A 46 -11.34 -8.00 4.60
C ASP A 46 -10.29 -8.51 3.60
N ALA A 47 -9.48 -7.60 3.07
CA ALA A 47 -8.39 -7.94 2.19
C ALA A 47 -7.10 -8.03 2.98
N GLU A 48 -6.45 -9.19 2.86
CA GLU A 48 -5.21 -9.53 3.54
C GLU A 48 -4.01 -9.23 2.62
N PHE A 49 -3.09 -8.34 3.04
CA PHE A 49 -1.98 -7.89 2.20
C PHE A 49 -0.62 -8.23 2.80
N ASP A 50 0.27 -8.76 1.98
CA ASP A 50 1.69 -8.91 2.30
C ASP A 50 2.42 -7.60 1.99
N VAL A 51 3.20 -7.10 2.96
CA VAL A 51 3.93 -5.83 2.86
C VAL A 51 5.40 -6.05 2.63
N PHE A 52 5.96 -5.36 1.63
CA PHE A 52 7.41 -5.29 1.42
C PHE A 52 7.89 -3.86 1.18
N GLU A 53 9.19 -3.65 1.39
CA GLU A 53 9.89 -2.42 1.06
C GLU A 53 10.27 -2.42 -0.42
N TYR A 54 9.95 -1.34 -1.13
CA TYR A 54 10.36 -1.10 -2.51
C TYR A 54 11.28 0.11 -2.56
N GLN A 55 12.51 -0.08 -3.04
CA GLN A 55 13.49 0.98 -3.17
C GLN A 55 13.42 1.60 -4.57
N LEU A 56 13.36 2.93 -4.64
CA LEU A 56 13.48 3.72 -5.86
C LEU A 56 14.49 4.85 -5.61
N GLY A 57 15.72 4.70 -6.12
CA GLY A 57 16.81 5.60 -5.79
C GLY A 57 17.16 5.53 -4.29
N ASP A 58 17.16 6.68 -3.62
CA ASP A 58 17.41 6.79 -2.18
C ASP A 58 16.12 6.72 -1.34
N GLU A 59 14.96 6.59 -1.99
CA GLU A 59 13.65 6.54 -1.34
C GLU A 59 13.16 5.09 -1.21
N ILE A 60 12.61 4.75 -0.04
CA ILE A 60 12.01 3.44 0.23
C ILE A 60 10.52 3.63 0.46
N TYR A 61 9.69 2.87 -0.25
CA TYR A 61 8.23 2.89 -0.17
C TYR A 61 7.69 1.58 0.39
N LEU A 62 6.50 1.63 0.99
CA LEU A 62 5.77 0.43 1.39
C LEU A 62 4.79 0.03 0.29
N VAL A 63 4.83 -1.25 -0.07
CA VAL A 63 3.92 -1.84 -1.05
C VAL A 63 3.21 -3.02 -0.39
N GLY A 64 1.88 -2.99 -0.42
CA GLY A 64 1.01 -4.07 0.04
C GLY A 64 0.43 -4.83 -1.15
N CYS A 65 0.50 -6.15 -1.15
CA CYS A 65 -0.02 -6.99 -2.23
C CYS A 65 -0.95 -8.07 -1.69
N HIS A 66 -2.14 -8.15 -2.28
CA HIS A 66 -3.06 -9.27 -2.09
C HIS A 66 -2.94 -10.22 -3.29
N GLY A 67 -2.35 -11.38 -3.07
CA GLY A 67 -2.05 -12.35 -4.12
C GLY A 67 -0.71 -12.08 -4.79
N ASN A 68 -0.68 -12.03 -6.13
CA ASN A 68 0.57 -11.92 -6.87
C ASN A 68 1.20 -10.53 -6.74
N LYS A 69 2.51 -10.50 -6.50
CA LYS A 69 3.31 -9.27 -6.54
C LYS A 69 3.25 -8.65 -7.96
N PRO A 70 2.93 -7.35 -8.10
CA PRO A 70 3.00 -6.64 -9.38
C PRO A 70 4.46 -6.50 -9.84
N SER A 71 4.66 -6.31 -11.14
CA SER A 71 6.00 -6.06 -11.68
C SER A 71 6.56 -4.72 -11.19
N ASP A 72 7.89 -4.62 -11.15
CA ASP A 72 8.59 -3.41 -10.69
C ASP A 72 8.22 -2.18 -11.53
N ASP A 73 8.04 -2.33 -12.85
CA ASP A 73 7.58 -1.25 -13.73
C ASP A 73 6.22 -0.69 -13.32
N VAL A 74 5.30 -1.56 -12.89
CA VAL A 74 3.97 -1.14 -12.41
C VAL A 74 4.09 -0.38 -11.11
N ILE A 75 4.91 -0.87 -10.16
CA ILE A 75 5.13 -0.21 -8.87
C ILE A 75 5.76 1.17 -9.10
N MET A 76 6.83 1.23 -9.89
CA MET A 76 7.54 2.46 -10.23
C MET A 76 6.62 3.48 -10.91
N SER A 77 5.78 3.04 -11.86
CA SER A 77 4.82 3.93 -12.52
C SER A 77 3.84 4.57 -11.53
N HIS A 78 3.36 3.84 -10.52
CA HIS A 78 2.45 4.40 -9.52
C HIS A 78 3.17 5.36 -8.56
N ILE A 79 4.43 5.10 -8.22
CA ILE A 79 5.25 6.03 -7.43
C ILE A 79 5.48 7.34 -8.18
N GLN A 80 5.79 7.27 -9.47
CA GLN A 80 6.16 8.42 -10.28
C GLN A 80 4.95 9.23 -10.77
N HIS A 81 3.86 8.54 -11.14
CA HIS A 81 2.73 9.12 -11.86
C HIS A 81 1.36 8.96 -11.16
N GLY A 82 1.30 8.22 -10.05
CA GLY A 82 0.05 7.99 -9.32
C GLY A 82 -0.50 9.26 -8.65
N ASP A 83 -1.83 9.32 -8.54
CA ASP A 83 -2.57 10.34 -7.80
C ASP A 83 -3.60 9.65 -6.88
N PRO A 84 -3.52 9.81 -5.55
CA PRO A 84 -2.53 10.61 -4.81
C PRO A 84 -1.13 10.03 -4.88
N LYS A 85 -0.11 10.92 -4.80
CA LYS A 85 1.30 10.52 -4.83
C LYS A 85 1.71 9.89 -3.49
N PRO A 86 2.33 8.68 -3.48
CA PRO A 86 2.77 8.05 -2.24
C PRO A 86 3.95 8.82 -1.63
N LYS A 87 4.06 8.76 -0.30
CA LYS A 87 5.19 9.30 0.45
C LYS A 87 6.20 8.18 0.74
N PRO A 88 7.50 8.46 0.66
CA PRO A 88 8.51 7.50 1.09
C PRO A 88 8.33 7.17 2.56
N TYR A 89 8.50 5.90 2.90
CA TYR A 89 8.55 5.39 4.27
C TYR A 89 9.83 5.82 4.98
N LYS A 90 10.97 5.76 4.28
CA LYS A 90 12.28 6.22 4.75
C LYS A 90 13.19 6.51 3.57
N THR A 91 14.30 7.19 3.83
CA THR A 91 15.40 7.38 2.87
C THR A 91 16.64 6.64 3.38
N LEU A 92 17.52 6.25 2.46
CA LEU A 92 18.82 5.68 2.79
C LEU A 92 19.82 6.72 3.33
#